data_AF-A0A414ETX3-F1
#
_entry.id   AF-A0A414ETX3-F1
#
_cell.length_a   1.000
_cell.length_b   1.000
_cell.length_c   1.000
_cell.angle_alpha   90.00
_cell.angle_beta   90.00
_cell.angle_gamma   90.00
#
_symmetry.space_group_name_H-M   'P 1'
#
loop_
_entity.id
_entity.type
_entity.pdbx_description
1 polymer ?
#
loop_
_entity_poly.entity_id
_entity_poly.type
_entity_poly.pdbx_seq_one_letter_code
_entity_poly.pdbx_strand_id
1 'polypeptide(L)'
;MCESNDLLPKATESPPKKRTASIESRYQSELKKLQRLTKDAIPDEKRSAVLPLMSNIAFLKVKLDEARRELMHESIFTEYDNGGGQSGVREHPGFSAYNKLFTTFSRGIKQLTDMMPSGSTAGDALIDYINETRFGG
;
A
#
# COMPACT_ATOMS: atom_id res chain seq x y z
N MET A 1 -0.12 -17.64 -67.77
CA MET A 1 0.28 -16.50 -66.92
C MET A 1 -0.87 -16.28 -65.94
N CYS A 2 -0.84 -16.95 -64.79
CA CYS A 2 -1.82 -16.74 -63.72
C CYS A 2 -1.09 -16.00 -62.60
N GLU A 3 -1.58 -14.81 -62.27
CA GLU A 3 -1.12 -13.99 -61.15
C GLU A 3 -1.53 -14.67 -59.84
N SER A 4 -0.55 -15.10 -59.05
CA SER A 4 -0.77 -15.47 -57.65
C SER A 4 -0.64 -14.21 -56.80
N ASN A 5 -1.77 -13.73 -56.30
CA ASN A 5 -1.83 -12.65 -55.31
C ASN A 5 -1.57 -13.26 -53.91
N ASP A 6 -0.38 -13.04 -53.37
CA ASP A 6 -0.05 -13.42 -51.99
C ASP A 6 -0.76 -12.48 -51.00
N LEU A 7 -1.90 -12.92 -50.47
CA LEU A 7 -2.55 -12.30 -49.31
C LEU A 7 -1.92 -12.87 -48.02
N LEU A 8 -0.92 -12.17 -47.49
CA LEU A 8 -0.46 -12.36 -46.11
C LEU A 8 -1.56 -11.90 -45.12
N PRO A 9 -1.88 -12.68 -44.06
CA PRO A 9 -2.83 -12.25 -43.05
C PRO A 9 -2.22 -11.17 -42.16
N LYS A 10 -2.94 -10.06 -42.04
CA LYS A 10 -2.59 -8.90 -41.21
C LYS A 10 -2.61 -9.31 -39.74
N ALA A 11 -1.47 -9.21 -39.06
CA ALA A 11 -1.36 -9.51 -37.64
C ALA A 11 -2.31 -8.60 -36.85
N THR A 12 -3.24 -9.20 -36.12
CA THR A 12 -4.11 -8.49 -35.18
C THR A 12 -3.27 -8.08 -33.97
N GLU A 13 -3.03 -6.78 -33.83
CA GLU A 13 -2.37 -6.22 -32.66
C GLU A 13 -3.13 -6.59 -31.37
N SER A 14 -2.42 -7.16 -30.41
CA SER A 14 -2.96 -7.51 -29.10
C SER A 14 -3.30 -6.24 -28.31
N PRO A 15 -4.36 -6.24 -27.47
CA PRO A 15 -4.75 -5.06 -26.70
C PRO A 15 -3.63 -4.61 -25.74
N PRO A 16 -3.52 -3.30 -25.44
CA PRO A 16 -2.42 -2.77 -24.66
C PRO A 16 -2.44 -3.33 -23.23
N LYS A 17 -1.32 -3.92 -22.79
CA LYS A 17 -1.09 -4.33 -21.39
C LYS A 17 -1.34 -3.14 -20.47
N LYS A 18 -2.28 -3.26 -19.53
CA LYS A 18 -2.49 -2.27 -18.45
C LYS A 18 -1.15 -1.95 -17.79
N ARG A 19 -0.69 -0.70 -17.88
CA ARG A 19 0.53 -0.24 -17.21
C ARG A 19 0.31 -0.32 -15.70
N THR A 20 1.07 -1.16 -15.00
CA THR A 20 1.14 -1.14 -13.54
C THR A 20 1.63 0.23 -13.10
N ALA A 21 0.85 0.96 -12.31
CA ALA A 21 1.23 2.28 -11.81
C ALA A 21 2.54 2.21 -11.01
N SER A 22 3.43 3.19 -11.19
CA SER A 22 4.68 3.26 -10.43
C SER A 22 4.43 3.40 -8.93
N ILE A 23 5.40 3.00 -8.10
CA ILE A 23 5.35 3.18 -6.63
C ILE A 23 5.04 4.63 -6.28
N GLU A 24 5.71 5.57 -6.95
CA GLU A 24 5.49 7.01 -6.76
C GLU A 24 4.06 7.42 -7.12
N SER A 25 3.52 6.93 -8.23
CA SER A 25 2.14 7.21 -8.62
C SER A 25 1.13 6.68 -7.59
N ARG A 26 1.40 5.52 -6.98
CA ARG A 26 0.54 4.95 -5.92
C ARG A 26 0.63 5.78 -4.66
N TYR A 27 1.83 6.18 -4.25
CA TYR A 27 2.03 7.09 -3.12
C TYR A 27 1.25 8.40 -3.29
N GLN A 28 1.38 9.05 -4.45
CA GLN A 28 0.65 10.28 -4.75
C GLN A 28 -0.87 10.07 -4.76
N SER A 29 -1.33 8.88 -5.17
CA SER A 29 -2.75 8.54 -5.17
C SER A 29 -3.28 8.36 -3.74
N GLU A 30 -2.55 7.68 -2.87
CA GLU A 30 -2.92 7.52 -1.46
C GLU A 30 -2.88 8.85 -0.71
N LEU A 31 -1.88 9.70 -0.97
CA LEU A 31 -1.83 11.04 -0.39
C LEU A 31 -3.05 11.88 -0.78
N LYS A 32 -3.43 11.86 -2.06
CA LYS A 32 -4.64 12.54 -2.55
C LYS A 32 -5.92 11.94 -1.95
N LYS A 33 -5.97 10.61 -1.74
CA LYS A 33 -7.09 9.93 -1.08
C LYS A 33 -7.24 10.45 0.35
N LEU A 34 -6.17 10.45 1.14
CA LEU A 34 -6.17 11.00 2.51
C LEU A 34 -6.61 12.47 2.56
N GLN A 35 -6.06 13.32 1.70
CA GLN A 35 -6.44 14.74 1.63
C GLN A 35 -7.94 14.93 1.32
N ARG A 36 -8.51 14.07 0.47
CA ARG A 36 -9.95 14.10 0.16
C ARG A 36 -10.79 13.62 1.34
N LEU A 37 -10.39 12.54 2.00
CA LEU A 37 -11.10 11.97 3.15
C LEU A 37 -11.22 12.98 4.30
N THR A 38 -10.23 13.85 4.47
CA THR A 38 -10.16 14.77 5.62
C THR A 38 -10.32 16.25 5.25
N LYS A 39 -10.72 16.57 4.02
CA LYS A 39 -10.63 17.93 3.44
C LYS A 39 -11.23 19.03 4.32
N ASP A 40 -12.39 18.75 4.92
CA ASP A 40 -13.17 19.72 5.68
C ASP A 40 -13.24 19.39 7.18
N ALA A 41 -12.50 18.36 7.62
CA ALA A 41 -12.52 17.87 9.00
C ALA A 41 -11.34 18.32 9.85
N ILE A 42 -10.31 18.89 9.21
CA ILE A 42 -9.07 19.28 9.87
C ILE A 42 -9.08 20.79 10.12
N PRO A 43 -8.99 21.23 11.39
CA PRO A 43 -8.87 22.64 11.72
C PRO A 43 -7.62 23.29 11.09
N ASP A 44 -7.74 24.54 10.67
CA ASP A 44 -6.68 25.26 9.94
C ASP A 44 -5.37 25.34 10.73
N GLU A 45 -5.46 25.52 12.05
CA GLU A 45 -4.32 25.57 12.95
C GLU A 45 -3.52 24.26 13.02
N LYS A 46 -4.12 23.13 12.64
CA LYS A 46 -3.48 21.80 12.62
C LYS A 46 -2.91 21.42 11.26
N ARG A 47 -3.21 22.18 10.19
CA ARG A 47 -2.83 21.82 8.80
C ARG A 47 -1.34 21.60 8.60
N SER A 48 -0.49 22.40 9.24
CA SER A 48 0.97 22.30 9.10
C SER A 48 1.53 20.98 9.63
N ALA A 49 0.97 20.45 10.72
CA ALA A 49 1.34 19.15 11.29
C ALA A 49 0.74 17.97 10.52
N VAL A 50 -0.43 18.19 9.90
CA VAL A 50 -1.19 17.17 9.19
C VAL A 50 -0.56 16.77 7.86
N LEU A 51 -0.06 17.72 7.08
CA LEU A 51 0.46 17.43 5.73
C LEU A 51 1.64 16.44 5.74
N PRO A 52 2.68 16.61 6.59
CA PRO A 52 3.75 15.62 6.71
C PRO A 52 3.26 14.26 7.24
N LEU A 53 2.30 14.27 8.17
CA LEU A 53 1.70 13.05 8.70
C LEU A 53 0.97 12.26 7.62
N MET A 54 0.14 12.92 6.80
CA MET A 54 -0.56 12.30 5.66
C MET A 54 0.41 11.73 4.63
N SER A 55 1.48 12.47 4.31
CA SER A 55 2.54 12.00 3.42
C SER A 55 3.17 10.71 3.96
N ASN A 56 3.55 10.69 5.24
CA ASN A 56 4.09 9.48 5.85
C ASN A 56 3.09 8.30 5.86
N ILE A 57 1.81 8.55 6.16
CA ILE A 57 0.76 7.52 6.13
C ILE A 57 0.59 6.94 4.71
N ALA A 58 0.56 7.80 3.68
CA ALA A 58 0.48 7.37 2.29
C ALA A 58 1.69 6.51 1.89
N PHE A 59 2.89 6.89 2.30
CA PHE A 59 4.10 6.11 2.08
C PHE A 59 4.00 4.73 2.76
N LEU A 60 3.59 4.68 4.02
CA LEU A 60 3.43 3.44 4.77
C LEU A 60 2.37 2.52 4.15
N LYS A 61 1.25 3.06 3.66
CA LYS A 61 0.22 2.29 2.95
C LYS A 61 0.82 1.55 1.75
N VAL A 62 1.55 2.27 0.90
CA VAL A 62 2.17 1.67 -0.30
C VAL A 62 3.18 0.60 0.09
N LYS A 63 4.00 0.84 1.13
CA LYS A 63 4.97 -0.16 1.62
C LYS A 63 4.29 -1.40 2.22
N LEU A 64 3.17 -1.24 2.90
CA LEU A 64 2.36 -2.36 3.39
C LEU A 64 1.82 -3.21 2.24
N ASP A 65 1.37 -2.57 1.17
CA ASP A 65 0.86 -3.29 -0.01
C ASP A 65 1.99 -4.00 -0.77
N GLU A 66 3.20 -3.43 -0.84
CA GLU A 66 4.37 -4.15 -1.38
C GLU A 66 4.70 -5.37 -0.53
N ALA A 67 4.89 -5.16 0.78
CA ALA A 67 5.29 -6.21 1.70
C ALA A 67 4.27 -7.34 1.75
N ARG A 68 2.96 -7.05 1.67
CA ARG A 68 1.92 -8.08 1.59
C ARG A 68 2.07 -8.94 0.34
N ARG A 69 2.37 -8.35 -0.82
CA ARG A 69 2.56 -9.10 -2.07
C ARG A 69 3.82 -9.95 -2.03
N GLU A 70 4.91 -9.42 -1.48
CA GLU A 70 6.16 -10.15 -1.30
C GLU A 70 5.99 -11.33 -0.34
N LEU A 71 5.28 -11.13 0.79
CA LEU A 71 5.10 -12.16 1.82
C LEU A 71 3.98 -13.16 1.52
N MET A 72 3.17 -12.96 0.47
CA MET A 72 1.98 -13.78 0.21
C MET A 72 2.27 -15.27 0.05
N HIS A 73 3.46 -15.60 -0.45
CA HIS A 73 3.89 -16.98 -0.70
C HIS A 73 5.00 -17.44 0.26
N GLU A 74 5.38 -16.59 1.22
CA GLU A 74 6.42 -16.88 2.19
C GLU A 74 5.86 -17.62 3.40
N SER A 75 6.68 -18.51 3.97
CA SER A 75 6.37 -19.13 5.26
C SER A 75 6.53 -18.12 6.39
N ILE A 76 5.63 -18.19 7.38
CA ILE A 76 5.72 -17.39 8.62
C ILE A 76 7.03 -17.70 9.38
N PHE A 77 7.60 -18.89 9.16
CA PHE A 77 8.85 -19.32 9.75
C PHE A 77 9.95 -19.51 8.70
N THR A 78 11.19 -19.23 9.09
CA THR A 78 12.39 -19.45 8.29
C THR A 78 13.45 -20.16 9.12
N GLU A 79 14.26 -20.98 8.46
CA GLU A 79 15.41 -21.61 9.10
C GLU A 79 16.52 -20.59 9.35
N TYR A 80 17.33 -20.82 10.37
CA TYR A 80 18.55 -20.07 10.61
C TYR A 80 19.68 -21.01 10.99
N ASP A 81 20.90 -20.60 10.64
CA ASP A 81 22.14 -21.25 11.05
C ASP A 81 23.14 -20.15 11.42
N ASN A 82 23.49 -20.08 12.71
CA ASN A 82 24.46 -19.12 13.23
C ASN A 82 25.89 -19.70 13.25
N GLY A 83 26.08 -20.93 12.77
CA GLY A 83 27.33 -21.69 12.92
C GLY A 83 27.48 -22.33 14.30
N GLY A 84 28.51 -23.18 14.46
CA GLY A 84 28.82 -23.82 15.75
C GLY A 84 27.76 -24.82 16.25
N GLY A 85 26.90 -25.32 15.36
CA GLY A 85 25.79 -26.22 15.70
C GLY A 85 24.53 -25.51 16.22
N GLN A 86 24.49 -24.17 16.21
CA GLN A 86 23.30 -23.41 16.57
C GLN A 86 22.45 -23.10 15.32
N SER A 87 21.59 -24.05 14.96
CA SER A 87 20.57 -23.90 13.93
C SER A 87 19.16 -24.14 14.48
N GLY A 88 18.14 -23.73 13.75
CA GLY A 88 16.76 -23.92 14.15
C GLY A 88 15.77 -23.18 13.25
N VAL A 89 14.55 -23.02 13.76
CA VAL A 89 13.46 -22.31 13.06
C VAL A 89 13.11 -21.06 13.86
N ARG A 90 12.92 -19.93 13.16
CA ARG A 90 12.52 -18.64 13.75
C ARG A 90 11.43 -17.97 12.92
N GLU A 91 10.81 -16.93 13.48
CA GLU A 91 9.89 -16.07 12.72
C GLU A 91 10.62 -15.46 11.51
N HIS A 92 9.96 -15.48 10.36
CA HIS A 92 10.49 -14.87 9.15
C HIS A 92 10.53 -13.34 9.31
N PRO A 93 11.70 -12.70 9.18
CA PRO A 93 11.91 -11.30 9.55
C PRO A 93 11.02 -10.32 8.77
N GLY A 94 10.61 -10.69 7.56
CA GLY A 94 9.67 -9.92 6.76
C GLY A 94 8.29 -9.75 7.42
N PHE A 95 7.75 -10.78 8.09
CA PHE A 95 6.47 -10.67 8.80
C PHE A 95 6.59 -9.76 10.03
N SER A 96 7.71 -9.85 10.77
CA SER A 96 8.00 -8.93 11.87
C SER A 96 8.09 -7.47 11.39
N ALA A 97 8.76 -7.23 10.25
CA ALA A 97 8.83 -5.91 9.63
C ALA A 97 7.46 -5.39 9.18
N TYR A 98 6.66 -6.24 8.52
CA TYR A 98 5.29 -5.93 8.11
C TYR A 98 4.41 -5.53 9.31
N ASN A 99 4.45 -6.27 10.40
CA ASN A 99 3.69 -5.97 11.62
C ASN A 99 4.09 -4.62 12.25
N LYS A 100 5.40 -4.30 12.25
CA LYS A 100 5.91 -2.99 12.71
C LYS A 100 5.43 -1.86 11.81
N LEU A 101 5.46 -2.04 10.49
CA LEU A 101 4.91 -1.07 9.54
C LEU A 101 3.41 -0.85 9.78
N PHE A 102 2.63 -1.93 9.95
CA PHE A 102 1.18 -1.84 10.12
C PHE A 102 0.81 -1.16 11.43
N THR A 103 1.55 -1.44 12.51
CA THR A 103 1.40 -0.75 13.80
C THR A 103 1.68 0.74 13.67
N THR A 104 2.75 1.12 12.97
CA THR A 104 3.14 2.53 12.76
C THR A 104 2.10 3.26 11.91
N PHE A 105 1.63 2.63 10.84
CA PHE A 105 0.54 3.13 9.99
C PHE A 105 -0.75 3.36 10.80
N SER A 106 -1.17 2.36 11.59
CA SER A 106 -2.38 2.44 12.40
C SER A 106 -2.31 3.57 13.43
N ARG A 107 -1.14 3.77 14.06
CA ARG A 107 -0.89 4.90 14.97
C ARG A 107 -0.98 6.24 14.24
N GLY A 108 -0.42 6.34 13.03
CA GLY A 108 -0.52 7.53 12.19
C GLY A 108 -1.96 7.90 11.85
N ILE A 109 -2.77 6.93 11.43
CA ILE A 109 -4.21 7.17 11.18
C ILE A 109 -4.94 7.58 12.45
N LYS A 110 -4.65 6.93 13.59
CA LYS A 110 -5.23 7.32 14.88
C LYS A 110 -4.89 8.77 15.22
N GLN A 111 -3.62 9.16 15.09
CA GLN A 111 -3.19 10.54 15.32
C GLN A 111 -3.93 11.53 14.41
N LEU A 112 -4.12 11.17 13.13
CA LEU A 112 -4.89 11.97 12.19
C LEU A 112 -6.38 12.08 12.59
N THR A 113 -6.96 10.98 13.08
CA THR A 113 -8.34 10.91 13.57
C THR A 113 -8.55 11.75 14.82
N ASP A 114 -7.62 11.68 15.78
CA ASP A 114 -7.66 12.44 17.03
C ASP A 114 -7.51 13.96 16.81
N MET A 115 -7.06 14.39 15.63
CA MET A 115 -6.99 15.82 15.25
C MET A 115 -8.34 16.38 14.77
N MET A 116 -9.30 15.51 14.44
CA MET A 116 -10.62 15.87 13.89
C MET A 116 -11.69 15.90 14.99
N PRO A 117 -12.83 16.57 14.77
CA PRO A 117 -13.98 16.49 15.68
C PRO A 117 -14.46 15.04 15.85
N SER A 118 -14.82 14.67 17.09
CA SER A 118 -15.34 13.34 17.41
C SER A 118 -16.65 13.06 16.68
N GLY A 119 -16.81 11.86 16.15
CA GLY A 119 -18.00 11.45 15.39
C GLY A 119 -18.12 12.11 14.01
N SER A 120 -17.04 12.67 13.47
CA SER A 120 -17.02 13.17 12.11
C SER A 120 -17.04 12.03 11.09
N THR A 121 -17.73 12.25 9.96
CA THR A 121 -17.76 11.32 8.82
C THR A 121 -16.36 11.02 8.27
N ALA A 122 -15.43 11.98 8.37
CA ALA A 122 -14.03 11.79 8.02
C ALA A 122 -13.33 10.78 8.95
N GLY A 123 -13.64 10.81 10.25
CA GLY A 123 -13.15 9.82 11.21
C GLY A 123 -13.60 8.40 10.85
N ASP A 124 -14.89 8.23 10.54
CA ASP A 124 -15.44 6.94 10.10
C ASP A 124 -14.77 6.44 8.81
N ALA A 125 -14.58 7.33 7.82
CA ALA A 125 -13.92 6.98 6.57
C ALA A 125 -12.42 6.61 6.76
N LEU A 126 -11.75 7.17 7.77
CA LEU A 126 -10.39 6.74 8.13
C LEU A 126 -10.35 5.37 8.81
N ILE A 127 -11.40 5.00 9.56
CA ILE A 127 -11.55 3.65 10.11
C ILE A 127 -11.69 2.64 8.96
N ASP A 128 -12.53 2.94 7.98
CA ASP A 128 -12.69 2.11 6.78
C ASP A 128 -11.36 1.98 6.02
N TYR A 129 -10.61 3.08 5.89
CA TYR A 129 -9.29 3.08 5.26
C TYR A 129 -8.27 2.17 5.97
N ILE A 130 -8.27 2.12 7.32
CA ILE A 130 -7.45 1.15 8.07
C ILE A 130 -7.90 -0.28 7.78
N ASN A 131 -9.21 -0.53 7.76
CA ASN A 131 -9.76 -1.86 7.54
C ASN A 131 -9.44 -2.40 6.13
N GLU A 132 -9.62 -1.57 5.10
CA GLU A 132 -9.18 -1.85 3.73
C GLU A 132 -7.69 -2.21 3.69
N THR A 133 -6.87 -1.44 4.42
CA THR A 133 -5.44 -1.70 4.52
C THR A 133 -5.13 -3.01 5.23
N ARG A 134 -5.90 -3.41 6.24
CA ARG A 134 -5.65 -4.62 7.03
C ARG A 134 -5.98 -5.90 6.27
N PHE A 135 -7.14 -5.93 5.61
CA PHE A 135 -7.68 -7.15 5.01
C PHE A 135 -7.29 -7.35 3.55
N GLY A 136 -6.65 -6.34 2.94
CA GLY A 136 -6.41 -6.32 1.50
C GLY A 136 -7.70 -5.94 0.78
N GLY A 137 -7.67 -4.78 0.11
CA GLY A 137 -8.73 -4.38 -0.82
C GLY A 137 -8.72 -5.23 -2.09
#